data_AF-A0A127B4Q7-F1
#
_entry.id   AF-A0A127B4Q7-F1
#
_cell.length_a   1.000
_cell.length_b   1.000
_cell.length_c   1.000
_cell.angle_alpha   90.00
_cell.angle_beta   90.00
_cell.angle_gamma   90.00
#
_symmetry.space_group_name_H-M   'P 1'
#
loop_
_entity.id
_entity.type
_entity.pdbx_description
1 polymer ?
#
loop_
_entity_poly.entity_id
_entity_poly.type
_entity_poly.pdbx_seq_one_letter_code
_entity_poly.pdbx_strand_id
1 'polypeptide(L)'
;MEATETLIENYGILASMSWNSNKWAGDPSKEDLGRSKYTYVQNKLHTHESLNFGHEIYPSEEDGYYIGYTPMLRKPPAFDKSSSVKIIFLSSSDYKNSNRKLIIGFYGNPEFGQEFPRLSKHRLFRKYDGGNIKALPEDIIYFDKPLVISNESVAKEGLLPEGKLISQRGFNYLNSDNVYTILLQAQSLNQQNHKLNAYVKNYPIRVAETKEQATSEDYYNAISDADADTLKGILELEKKMAKQTPEVRQRIASFIERGAISSKVKKLTGYKCLICDSLKENPYSFKKPNGDFYIETHHVEQVSTLNKGVLGINNLITVCANHHRQLHYGDSLLVERTATSFKFKIDGKTIKIDAIKIP
;
A
#
# COMPACT_ATOMS: atom_id res chain seq x y z
N MET A 1 -24.36 20.71 6.88
CA MET A 1 -22.94 20.66 7.24
C MET A 1 -22.33 19.56 6.42
N GLU A 2 -21.57 19.97 5.41
CA GLU A 2 -20.81 19.10 4.52
C GLU A 2 -19.95 18.14 5.34
N ALA A 3 -19.93 16.86 4.96
CA ALA A 3 -18.96 15.93 5.49
C ALA A 3 -17.59 16.42 5.02
N THR A 4 -16.81 17.00 5.94
CA THR A 4 -15.39 17.27 5.72
C THR A 4 -14.71 15.93 5.47
N GLU A 5 -14.46 15.60 4.20
CA GLU A 5 -13.51 14.55 3.82
C GLU A 5 -12.22 14.84 4.59
N THR A 6 -11.87 13.91 5.46
CA THR A 6 -10.83 14.16 6.46
C THR A 6 -9.50 13.95 5.75
N LEU A 7 -8.82 15.05 5.49
CA LEU A 7 -7.47 15.13 4.93
C LEU A 7 -6.52 14.13 5.61
N ILE A 8 -5.88 13.26 4.84
CA ILE A 8 -4.81 12.39 5.36
C ILE A 8 -3.46 13.05 5.07
N GLU A 9 -2.73 13.40 6.13
CA GLU A 9 -1.39 13.96 6.03
C GLU A 9 -0.36 12.93 5.52
N ASN A 10 0.65 13.39 4.80
CA ASN A 10 1.75 12.56 4.27
C ASN A 10 1.26 11.30 3.50
N TYR A 11 0.15 11.40 2.79
CA TYR A 11 -0.43 10.33 1.97
C TYR A 11 0.37 10.03 0.69
N GLY A 12 1.15 11.00 0.23
CA GLY A 12 2.00 10.84 -0.94
C GLY A 12 3.34 11.54 -0.83
N ILE A 13 4.24 11.22 -1.75
CA ILE A 13 5.55 11.87 -1.90
C ILE A 13 5.70 12.33 -3.35
N LEU A 14 6.20 13.55 -3.55
CA LEU A 14 6.74 14.01 -4.83
C LEU A 14 8.27 14.01 -4.76
N ALA A 15 8.89 13.06 -5.46
CA ALA A 15 10.34 12.90 -5.54
C ALA A 15 10.86 13.26 -6.93
N SER A 16 12.10 13.77 -6.99
CA SER A 16 12.75 14.12 -8.26
C SER A 16 13.71 13.03 -8.75
N MET A 17 13.95 12.99 -10.06
CA MET A 17 14.96 12.16 -10.69
C MET A 17 15.57 12.80 -11.94
N SER A 18 16.68 12.22 -12.38
CA SER A 18 17.33 12.57 -13.64
C SER A 18 16.41 12.35 -14.85
N TRP A 19 16.64 13.15 -15.89
CA TRP A 19 15.89 13.03 -17.15
C TRP A 19 16.38 11.83 -17.94
N ASN A 20 15.44 11.11 -18.56
CA ASN A 20 15.73 10.03 -19.49
C ASN A 20 14.76 10.07 -20.66
N SER A 21 15.28 10.37 -21.86
CA SER A 21 14.46 10.46 -23.06
C SER A 21 13.87 9.11 -23.52
N ASN A 22 14.42 7.99 -23.04
CA ASN A 22 13.92 6.64 -23.31
C ASN A 22 12.83 6.22 -22.31
N LYS A 23 11.98 7.18 -21.92
CA LYS A 23 10.82 7.00 -21.02
C LYS A 23 11.15 6.31 -19.70
N TRP A 24 12.39 6.43 -19.21
CA TRP A 24 12.87 5.68 -18.03
C TRP A 24 12.56 4.17 -18.13
N ALA A 25 12.64 3.62 -19.33
CA ALA A 25 12.48 2.20 -19.64
C ALA A 25 13.74 1.61 -20.31
N GLY A 26 14.87 2.29 -20.21
CA GLY A 26 16.13 1.92 -20.86
C GLY A 26 17.26 2.90 -20.55
N ASP A 27 18.47 2.62 -21.06
CA ASP A 27 19.64 3.48 -20.84
C ASP A 27 19.38 4.92 -21.32
N PRO A 28 19.85 5.96 -20.61
CA PRO A 28 19.74 7.34 -21.06
C PRO A 28 20.63 7.58 -22.29
N SER A 29 20.26 8.54 -23.13
CA SER A 29 21.12 8.95 -24.25
C SER A 29 22.38 9.69 -23.74
N LYS A 30 23.42 9.78 -24.58
CA LYS A 30 24.61 10.59 -24.26
C LYS A 30 24.26 12.06 -24.01
N GLU A 31 23.27 12.58 -24.73
CA GLU A 31 22.74 13.93 -24.54
C GLU A 31 22.11 14.09 -23.15
N ASP A 32 21.28 13.11 -22.73
CA ASP A 32 20.64 13.11 -21.41
C ASP A 32 21.67 13.14 -20.28
N LEU A 33 22.71 12.32 -20.39
CA LEU A 33 23.81 12.25 -19.41
C LEU A 33 24.55 13.58 -19.31
N GLY A 34 24.88 14.21 -20.44
CA GLY A 34 25.59 15.49 -20.48
C GLY A 34 24.76 16.65 -19.91
N ARG A 35 23.43 16.58 -19.98
CA ARG A 35 22.50 17.60 -19.49
C ARG A 35 21.97 17.35 -18.07
N SER A 36 22.32 16.22 -17.46
CA SER A 36 21.85 15.88 -16.12
C SER A 36 22.31 16.89 -15.07
N LYS A 37 21.39 17.32 -14.21
CA LYS A 37 21.70 18.20 -13.06
C LYS A 37 22.30 17.44 -11.87
N TYR A 38 22.43 16.12 -11.99
CA TYR A 38 22.97 15.26 -10.94
C TYR A 38 24.42 14.89 -11.25
N THR A 39 25.35 15.41 -10.45
CA THR A 39 26.80 15.22 -10.66
C THR A 39 27.22 13.75 -10.73
N TYR A 40 26.56 12.86 -9.97
CA TYR A 40 26.85 11.42 -10.03
C TYR A 40 26.51 10.81 -11.40
N VAL A 41 25.50 11.33 -12.09
CA VAL A 41 25.08 10.88 -13.42
C VAL A 41 26.11 11.29 -14.47
N GLN A 42 26.59 12.53 -14.38
CA GLN A 42 27.62 13.06 -15.28
C GLN A 42 28.93 12.28 -15.12
N ASN A 43 29.31 11.95 -13.89
CA ASN A 43 30.57 11.25 -13.61
C ASN A 43 30.54 9.75 -13.92
N LYS A 44 29.41 9.06 -13.70
CA LYS A 44 29.28 7.60 -13.89
C LYS A 44 28.67 7.21 -15.24
N LEU A 45 28.22 8.18 -16.04
CA LEU A 45 27.48 7.96 -17.30
C LEU A 45 26.31 6.97 -17.14
N HIS A 46 25.65 7.03 -15.98
CA HIS A 46 24.63 6.07 -15.57
C HIS A 46 23.62 6.72 -14.63
N THR A 47 22.35 6.37 -14.80
CA THR A 47 21.23 6.81 -13.96
C THR A 47 20.52 5.57 -13.42
N HIS A 48 20.64 5.27 -12.13
CA HIS A 48 19.96 4.11 -11.53
C HIS A 48 18.43 4.18 -11.72
N GLU A 49 17.89 5.39 -11.94
CA GLU A 49 16.48 5.67 -12.28
C GLU A 49 16.06 5.22 -13.70
N SER A 50 16.99 4.73 -14.53
CA SER A 50 16.77 4.46 -15.96
C SER A 50 15.65 3.48 -16.26
N LEU A 51 15.32 2.61 -15.32
CA LEU A 51 14.38 1.52 -15.52
C LEU A 51 13.07 1.71 -14.74
N ASN A 52 12.84 2.87 -14.10
CA ASN A 52 11.67 3.06 -13.24
C ASN A 52 10.32 2.76 -13.92
N PHE A 53 10.20 3.01 -15.22
CA PHE A 53 8.98 2.71 -15.97
C PHE A 53 9.18 1.59 -17.01
N GLY A 54 10.17 0.72 -16.79
CA GLY A 54 10.44 -0.46 -17.61
C GLY A 54 9.73 -1.74 -17.16
N HIS A 55 8.77 -1.66 -16.22
CA HIS A 55 8.09 -2.81 -15.61
C HIS A 55 7.27 -3.65 -16.61
N GLU A 56 6.86 -3.08 -17.74
CA GLU A 56 6.17 -3.82 -18.82
C GLU A 56 7.14 -4.54 -19.77
N ILE A 57 8.45 -4.24 -19.69
CA ILE A 57 9.48 -4.76 -20.61
C ILE A 57 10.41 -5.75 -19.89
N TYR A 58 10.73 -5.46 -18.63
CA TYR A 58 11.70 -6.22 -17.84
C TYR A 58 10.99 -7.05 -16.76
N PRO A 59 11.56 -8.22 -16.40
CA PRO A 59 10.95 -9.07 -15.40
C PRO A 59 10.90 -8.39 -14.03
N SER A 60 9.86 -8.71 -13.28
CA SER A 60 9.78 -8.42 -11.84
C SER A 60 10.66 -9.39 -11.05
N GLU A 61 10.86 -9.11 -9.78
CA GLU A 61 11.55 -10.00 -8.83
C GLU A 61 10.68 -11.24 -8.51
N GLU A 62 11.25 -12.25 -7.83
CA GLU A 62 10.53 -13.49 -7.50
C GLU A 62 9.31 -13.27 -6.60
N ASP A 63 9.31 -12.20 -5.81
CA ASP A 63 8.19 -11.77 -4.96
C ASP A 63 7.09 -11.03 -5.75
N GLY A 64 7.26 -10.86 -7.06
CA GLY A 64 6.32 -10.18 -7.96
C GLY A 64 6.52 -8.68 -8.07
N TYR A 65 7.40 -8.08 -7.25
CA TYR A 65 7.61 -6.64 -7.24
C TYR A 65 8.57 -6.19 -8.34
N TYR A 66 8.33 -4.98 -8.85
CA TYR A 66 9.26 -4.29 -9.71
C TYR A 66 9.98 -3.17 -8.97
N ILE A 67 11.30 -3.21 -8.99
CA ILE A 67 12.16 -2.26 -8.29
C ILE A 67 12.33 -0.98 -9.11
N GLY A 68 12.30 0.15 -8.42
CA GLY A 68 12.57 1.49 -8.91
C GLY A 68 13.60 2.22 -8.04
N TYR A 69 14.07 3.35 -8.54
CA TYR A 69 15.07 4.16 -7.85
C TYR A 69 14.80 5.66 -7.99
N THR A 70 14.96 6.39 -6.90
CA THR A 70 15.13 7.84 -6.91
C THR A 70 16.28 8.24 -5.99
N PRO A 71 17.16 9.16 -6.40
CA PRO A 71 18.21 9.67 -5.52
C PRO A 71 17.65 10.36 -4.26
N MET A 72 16.40 10.80 -4.28
CA MET A 72 15.78 11.56 -3.18
C MET A 72 15.45 10.69 -1.96
N LEU A 73 15.33 9.37 -2.14
CA LEU A 73 15.03 8.43 -1.06
C LEU A 73 16.27 7.63 -0.62
N ARG A 74 17.49 8.05 -0.99
CA ARG A 74 18.73 7.47 -0.41
C ARG A 74 18.76 7.62 1.11
N LYS A 75 18.29 8.77 1.61
CA LYS A 75 17.98 8.94 3.03
C LYS A 75 16.47 8.76 3.16
N PRO A 76 16.01 7.65 3.76
CA PRO A 76 14.59 7.38 3.83
C PRO A 76 13.87 8.43 4.68
N PRO A 77 12.60 8.74 4.37
CA PRO A 77 11.76 9.55 5.23
C PRO A 77 11.63 8.92 6.63
N ALA A 78 11.34 9.77 7.62
CA ALA A 78 11.10 9.29 8.97
C ALA A 78 9.87 8.37 8.98
N PHE A 79 9.93 7.27 9.74
CA PHE A 79 8.93 6.21 9.74
C PHE A 79 7.53 6.73 10.10
N ASP A 80 7.45 7.55 11.15
CA ASP A 80 6.23 8.24 11.61
C ASP A 80 5.58 9.11 10.53
N LYS A 81 6.38 9.67 9.61
CA LYS A 81 5.90 10.52 8.50
C LYS A 81 5.67 9.76 7.20
N SER A 82 6.04 8.48 7.13
CA SER A 82 5.96 7.68 5.91
C SER A 82 5.01 6.49 6.01
N SER A 83 4.51 6.17 7.20
CA SER A 83 3.54 5.08 7.43
C SER A 83 2.25 5.22 6.60
N SER A 84 1.81 6.46 6.35
CA SER A 84 0.58 6.76 5.61
C SER A 84 0.79 6.94 4.10
N VAL A 85 2.03 6.88 3.61
CA VAL A 85 2.35 7.09 2.20
C VAL A 85 1.83 5.91 1.38
N LYS A 86 0.89 6.18 0.46
CA LYS A 86 0.35 5.20 -0.49
C LYS A 86 0.77 5.46 -1.93
N ILE A 87 1.48 6.56 -2.20
CA ILE A 87 1.91 6.90 -3.55
C ILE A 87 3.22 7.68 -3.54
N ILE A 88 4.12 7.32 -4.46
CA ILE A 88 5.32 8.12 -4.74
C ILE A 88 5.26 8.58 -6.19
N PHE A 89 4.99 9.87 -6.38
CA PHE A 89 5.10 10.55 -7.66
C PHE A 89 6.55 10.85 -7.98
N LEU A 90 6.89 10.66 -9.24
CA LEU A 90 8.21 10.90 -9.77
C LEU A 90 8.16 12.11 -10.69
N SER A 91 9.12 13.01 -10.51
CA SER A 91 9.26 14.22 -11.31
C SER A 91 10.63 14.32 -11.96
N SER A 92 10.69 14.95 -13.13
CA SER A 92 11.95 15.20 -13.83
C SER A 92 11.95 16.56 -14.51
N SER A 93 13.15 17.04 -14.87
CA SER A 93 13.33 18.29 -15.60
C SER A 93 13.57 18.00 -17.08
N ASP A 94 12.64 18.43 -17.92
CA ASP A 94 12.72 18.32 -19.38
C ASP A 94 13.64 19.41 -19.92
N TYR A 95 14.92 19.08 -20.06
CA TYR A 95 15.92 20.04 -20.54
C TYR A 95 15.68 20.45 -22.01
N LYS A 96 14.96 19.65 -22.80
CA LYS A 96 14.65 19.97 -24.20
C LYS A 96 13.60 21.08 -24.31
N ASN A 97 12.79 21.25 -23.26
CA ASN A 97 11.76 22.28 -23.18
C ASN A 97 12.02 23.24 -22.02
N SER A 98 13.13 23.97 -22.10
CA SER A 98 13.50 25.02 -21.14
C SER A 98 13.59 24.57 -19.68
N ASN A 99 14.00 23.31 -19.44
CA ASN A 99 14.09 22.71 -18.10
C ASN A 99 12.75 22.68 -17.33
N ARG A 100 11.61 22.71 -18.03
CA ARG A 100 10.30 22.62 -17.37
C ARG A 100 10.21 21.36 -16.50
N LYS A 101 9.55 21.49 -15.34
CA LYS A 101 9.36 20.37 -14.42
C LYS A 101 8.12 19.59 -14.81
N LEU A 102 8.24 18.27 -14.83
CA LEU A 102 7.19 17.35 -15.21
C LEU A 102 6.99 16.31 -14.10
N ILE A 103 5.75 15.99 -13.74
CA ILE A 103 5.41 14.73 -13.06
C ILE A 103 5.20 13.69 -14.15
N ILE A 104 5.98 12.61 -14.09
CA ILE A 104 6.12 11.64 -15.18
C ILE A 104 5.38 10.32 -14.94
N GLY A 105 4.97 10.08 -13.71
CA GLY A 105 4.30 8.85 -13.29
C GLY A 105 4.42 8.65 -11.79
N PHE A 106 4.03 7.47 -11.32
CA PHE A 106 4.10 7.13 -9.90
C PHE A 106 4.21 5.62 -9.65
N TYR A 107 4.59 5.31 -8.42
CA TYR A 107 4.46 3.99 -7.80
C TYR A 107 3.33 4.08 -6.76
N GLY A 108 2.27 3.30 -6.96
CA GLY A 108 1.16 3.12 -6.04
C GLY A 108 1.44 2.00 -5.05
N ASN A 109 0.93 2.12 -3.83
CA ASN A 109 1.20 1.22 -2.70
C ASN A 109 2.66 0.76 -2.59
N PRO A 110 3.63 1.70 -2.64
CA PRO A 110 5.03 1.32 -2.74
C PRO A 110 5.56 0.76 -1.41
N GLU A 111 6.50 -0.17 -1.52
CA GLU A 111 7.49 -0.42 -0.46
C GLU A 111 8.72 0.45 -0.70
N PHE A 112 9.16 1.16 0.33
CA PHE A 112 10.33 2.04 0.29
C PHE A 112 10.91 2.19 1.70
N GLY A 113 12.05 2.87 1.81
CA GLY A 113 12.70 3.11 3.11
C GLY A 113 13.96 2.25 3.33
N GLN A 114 14.21 1.30 2.44
CA GLN A 114 15.41 0.47 2.41
C GLN A 114 15.90 0.27 0.97
N GLU A 115 17.09 -0.30 0.82
CA GLU A 115 17.62 -0.70 -0.49
C GLU A 115 17.09 -2.09 -0.87
N PHE A 116 16.63 -2.23 -2.10
CA PHE A 116 16.12 -3.49 -2.66
C PHE A 116 17.07 -3.96 -3.76
N PRO A 117 17.75 -5.12 -3.59
CA PRO A 117 18.58 -5.68 -4.65
C PRO A 117 17.71 -6.32 -5.73
N ARG A 118 18.15 -6.23 -6.99
CA ARG A 118 17.58 -7.02 -8.09
C ARG A 118 18.22 -8.41 -8.12
N LEU A 119 17.39 -9.43 -7.99
CA LEU A 119 17.79 -10.84 -8.02
C LEU A 119 17.40 -11.50 -9.35
N SER A 120 16.41 -10.95 -10.04
CA SER A 120 15.93 -11.44 -11.33
C SER A 120 17.03 -11.46 -12.40
N LYS A 121 17.04 -12.53 -13.21
CA LYS A 121 18.06 -12.72 -14.25
C LYS A 121 17.71 -11.93 -15.50
N HIS A 122 18.27 -10.72 -15.62
CA HIS A 122 18.22 -9.94 -16.85
C HIS A 122 19.57 -9.27 -17.14
N ARG A 123 19.98 -9.19 -18.42
CA ARG A 123 21.30 -8.64 -18.81
C ARG A 123 21.52 -7.22 -18.27
N LEU A 124 20.48 -6.38 -18.31
CA LEU A 124 20.56 -5.00 -17.82
C LEU A 124 20.61 -4.92 -16.28
N PHE A 125 20.09 -5.91 -15.54
CA PHE A 125 20.08 -5.85 -14.08
C PHE A 125 21.48 -6.02 -13.48
N ARG A 126 22.46 -6.49 -14.26
CA ARG A 126 23.88 -6.40 -13.86
C ARG A 126 24.38 -4.97 -13.72
N LYS A 127 23.77 -4.03 -14.47
CA LYS A 127 24.08 -2.60 -14.47
C LYS A 127 23.14 -1.82 -13.53
N TYR A 128 21.91 -2.29 -13.41
CA TYR A 128 20.83 -1.73 -12.59
C TYR A 128 20.46 -2.69 -11.48
N ASP A 129 21.40 -2.92 -10.56
CA ASP A 129 21.41 -4.03 -9.60
C ASP A 129 20.56 -3.82 -8.34
N GLY A 130 19.93 -2.65 -8.18
CA GLY A 130 19.03 -2.38 -7.07
C GLY A 130 18.26 -1.09 -7.20
N GLY A 131 17.51 -0.77 -6.14
CA GLY A 131 16.66 0.41 -6.05
C GLY A 131 16.24 0.72 -4.62
N ASN A 132 15.39 1.72 -4.42
CA ASN A 132 14.92 2.15 -3.10
C ASN A 132 13.41 2.39 -3.02
N ILE A 133 12.70 2.00 -4.07
CA ILE A 133 11.25 1.87 -4.13
C ILE A 133 10.96 0.56 -4.83
N LYS A 134 9.91 -0.16 -4.45
CA LYS A 134 9.35 -1.22 -5.29
C LYS A 134 7.82 -1.18 -5.18
N ALA A 135 7.13 -1.60 -6.23
CA ALA A 135 5.68 -1.81 -6.22
C ALA A 135 5.34 -2.96 -7.16
N LEU A 136 4.13 -3.49 -7.06
CA LEU A 136 3.61 -4.41 -8.05
C LEU A 136 3.52 -3.71 -9.41
N PRO A 137 3.83 -4.40 -10.52
CA PRO A 137 3.74 -3.81 -11.85
C PRO A 137 2.43 -3.11 -12.15
N GLU A 138 1.28 -3.66 -11.73
CA GLU A 138 -0.05 -3.07 -11.90
C GLU A 138 -0.23 -1.70 -11.23
N ASP A 139 0.50 -1.45 -10.15
CA ASP A 139 0.48 -0.21 -9.39
C ASP A 139 1.61 0.76 -9.81
N ILE A 140 2.38 0.43 -10.85
CA ILE A 140 3.32 1.37 -11.49
C ILE A 140 2.65 1.98 -12.72
N ILE A 141 2.53 3.31 -12.71
CA ILE A 141 1.85 4.07 -13.76
C ILE A 141 2.83 5.08 -14.35
N TYR A 142 3.09 4.95 -15.65
CA TYR A 142 3.78 5.96 -16.45
C TYR A 142 2.76 6.86 -17.16
N PHE A 143 3.05 8.17 -17.25
CA PHE A 143 2.22 9.13 -17.97
C PHE A 143 2.78 9.38 -19.38
N ASP A 144 2.07 8.94 -20.42
CA ASP A 144 2.42 9.28 -21.81
C ASP A 144 2.35 10.79 -22.07
N LYS A 145 1.41 11.47 -21.41
CA LYS A 145 1.31 12.93 -21.33
C LYS A 145 1.60 13.36 -19.89
N PRO A 146 2.87 13.68 -19.56
CA PRO A 146 3.26 14.06 -18.21
C PRO A 146 2.66 15.40 -17.80
N LEU A 147 2.42 15.58 -16.51
CA LEU A 147 1.87 16.80 -15.95
C LEU A 147 2.96 17.87 -15.83
N VAL A 148 2.79 19.01 -16.47
CA VAL A 148 3.72 20.15 -16.37
C VAL A 148 3.45 20.90 -15.07
N ILE A 149 4.50 21.12 -14.26
CA ILE A 149 4.38 21.82 -12.99
C ILE A 149 5.36 22.99 -12.87
N SER A 150 4.95 24.03 -12.17
CA SER A 150 5.78 25.16 -11.73
C SER A 150 5.41 25.53 -10.30
N ASN A 151 6.22 26.34 -9.62
CA ASN A 151 5.87 26.83 -8.28
C ASN A 151 4.56 27.63 -8.27
N GLU A 152 4.20 28.25 -9.39
CA GLU A 152 2.92 28.94 -9.54
C GLU A 152 1.76 27.94 -9.71
N SER A 153 1.92 26.95 -10.60
CA SER A 153 0.84 26.00 -10.87
C SER A 153 0.56 25.08 -9.68
N VAL A 154 1.60 24.63 -8.95
CA VAL A 154 1.39 23.76 -7.78
C VAL A 154 0.63 24.44 -6.65
N ALA A 155 0.81 25.75 -6.48
CA ALA A 155 0.08 26.53 -5.48
C ALA A 155 -1.36 26.81 -5.93
N LYS A 156 -1.53 27.27 -7.19
CA LYS A 156 -2.83 27.60 -7.76
C LYS A 156 -3.76 26.39 -7.86
N GLU A 157 -3.20 25.23 -8.18
CA GLU A 157 -3.96 24.03 -8.49
C GLU A 157 -3.97 23.02 -7.33
N GLY A 158 -3.40 23.36 -6.17
CA GLY A 158 -3.42 22.48 -4.99
C GLY A 158 -2.63 21.18 -5.15
N LEU A 159 -1.56 21.18 -5.97
CA LEU A 159 -0.73 19.99 -6.21
C LEU A 159 0.28 19.73 -5.08
N LEU A 160 0.54 20.74 -4.25
CA LEU A 160 1.36 20.63 -3.04
C LEU A 160 0.59 21.22 -1.85
N PRO A 161 0.98 20.87 -0.60
CA PRO A 161 0.44 21.51 0.58
C PRO A 161 0.65 23.03 0.55
N GLU A 162 -0.24 23.78 1.21
CA GLU A 162 -0.21 25.24 1.21
C GLU A 162 1.17 25.79 1.65
N GLY A 163 1.65 26.82 0.94
CA GLY A 163 2.94 27.45 1.20
C GLY A 163 4.17 26.60 0.82
N LYS A 164 4.00 25.40 0.24
CA LYS A 164 5.12 24.58 -0.23
C LYS A 164 5.48 24.88 -1.68
N LEU A 165 6.78 24.89 -1.94
CA LEU A 165 7.36 24.97 -3.28
C LEU A 165 7.89 23.60 -3.72
N ILE A 166 8.07 23.42 -5.02
CA ILE A 166 8.69 22.21 -5.57
C ILE A 166 10.12 22.11 -5.03
N SER A 167 10.42 21.02 -4.32
CA SER A 167 11.71 20.82 -3.73
C SER A 167 12.81 20.72 -4.80
N GLN A 168 13.91 21.45 -4.57
CA GLN A 168 15.14 21.34 -5.37
C GLN A 168 16.08 20.25 -4.84
N ARG A 169 15.91 19.84 -3.57
CA ARG A 169 16.72 18.81 -2.89
C ARG A 169 15.82 18.01 -1.95
N GLY A 170 15.75 16.70 -2.15
CA GLY A 170 14.86 15.81 -1.41
C GLY A 170 13.49 15.68 -2.08
N PHE A 171 12.43 15.66 -1.28
CA PHE A 171 11.08 15.41 -1.73
C PHE A 171 10.07 16.27 -0.97
N ASN A 172 8.86 16.40 -1.51
CA ASN A 172 7.72 17.02 -0.83
C ASN A 172 6.78 15.91 -0.34
N TYR A 173 6.28 16.03 0.90
CA TYR A 173 5.10 15.27 1.31
C TYR A 173 3.84 15.91 0.73
N LEU A 174 2.86 15.06 0.45
CA LEU A 174 1.56 15.39 -0.12
C LEU A 174 0.49 14.82 0.82
N ASN A 175 -0.60 15.55 1.02
CA ASN A 175 -1.78 14.99 1.67
C ASN A 175 -2.70 14.28 0.65
N SER A 176 -3.77 13.64 1.12
CA SER A 176 -4.73 12.92 0.27
C SER A 176 -5.33 13.77 -0.84
N ASP A 177 -5.53 15.06 -0.61
CA ASP A 177 -6.20 15.97 -1.55
C ASP A 177 -5.22 16.39 -2.65
N ASN A 178 -3.96 16.67 -2.28
CA ASN A 178 -2.90 16.93 -3.26
C ASN A 178 -2.72 15.73 -4.19
N VAL A 179 -2.67 14.52 -3.60
CA VAL A 179 -2.56 13.28 -4.37
C VAL A 179 -3.74 13.11 -5.30
N TYR A 180 -4.97 13.27 -4.81
CA TYR A 180 -6.17 13.13 -5.62
C TYR A 180 -6.19 14.14 -6.78
N THR A 181 -5.80 15.38 -6.51
CA THR A 181 -5.74 16.43 -7.51
C THR A 181 -4.73 16.12 -8.61
N ILE A 182 -3.52 15.66 -8.26
CA ILE A 182 -2.52 15.20 -9.23
C ILE A 182 -3.09 14.03 -10.06
N LEU A 183 -3.76 13.06 -9.42
CA LEU A 183 -4.34 11.92 -10.11
C LEU A 183 -5.43 12.33 -11.11
N LEU A 184 -6.35 13.23 -10.74
CA LEU A 184 -7.39 13.73 -11.63
C LEU A 184 -6.80 14.50 -12.82
N GLN A 185 -5.81 15.36 -12.58
CA GLN A 185 -5.15 16.06 -13.66
C GLN A 185 -4.40 15.10 -14.59
N ALA A 186 -3.63 14.16 -14.04
CA ALA A 186 -2.96 13.14 -14.82
C ALA A 186 -3.95 12.31 -15.64
N GLN A 187 -5.09 11.93 -15.05
CA GLN A 187 -6.15 11.18 -15.73
C GLN A 187 -6.74 11.98 -16.89
N SER A 188 -7.00 13.29 -16.69
CA SER A 188 -7.54 14.16 -17.73
C SER A 188 -6.62 14.27 -18.95
N LEU A 189 -5.30 14.20 -18.74
CA LEU A 189 -4.28 14.21 -19.79
C LEU A 189 -4.09 12.82 -20.43
N ASN A 190 -4.26 11.75 -19.65
CA ASN A 190 -3.97 10.37 -20.02
C ASN A 190 -5.24 9.48 -20.05
N GLN A 191 -6.32 9.97 -20.67
CA GLN A 191 -7.63 9.32 -20.65
C GLN A 191 -7.65 7.87 -21.16
N GLN A 192 -6.70 7.51 -22.05
CA GLN A 192 -6.57 6.16 -22.61
C GLN A 192 -5.71 5.22 -21.75
N ASN A 193 -5.11 5.72 -20.67
CA ASN A 193 -4.31 4.89 -19.77
C ASN A 193 -5.22 4.09 -18.83
N HIS A 194 -5.45 2.82 -19.18
CA HIS A 194 -6.34 1.94 -18.42
C HIS A 194 -5.88 1.70 -16.97
N LYS A 195 -4.58 1.58 -16.72
CA LYS A 195 -4.02 1.38 -15.37
C LYS A 195 -4.29 2.60 -14.49
N LEU A 196 -4.04 3.80 -15.02
CA LEU A 196 -4.36 5.05 -14.34
C LEU A 196 -5.85 5.16 -14.04
N ASN A 197 -6.72 4.92 -15.04
CA ASN A 197 -8.16 4.99 -14.84
C ASN A 197 -8.67 4.01 -13.77
N ALA A 198 -8.16 2.78 -13.76
CA ALA A 198 -8.48 1.79 -12.74
C ALA A 198 -7.99 2.25 -11.36
N TYR A 199 -6.77 2.80 -11.27
CA TYR A 199 -6.21 3.31 -10.03
C TYR A 199 -7.04 4.47 -9.46
N VAL A 200 -7.37 5.48 -10.28
CA VAL A 200 -8.20 6.63 -9.85
C VAL A 200 -9.59 6.19 -9.43
N LYS A 201 -10.23 5.27 -10.16
CA LYS A 201 -11.55 4.74 -9.79
C LYS A 201 -11.56 4.10 -8.40
N ASN A 202 -10.47 3.42 -8.03
CA ASN A 202 -10.33 2.75 -6.74
C ASN A 202 -9.74 3.67 -5.65
N TYR A 203 -9.36 4.92 -5.99
CA TYR A 203 -8.71 5.83 -5.06
C TYR A 203 -9.56 6.14 -3.81
N PRO A 204 -10.87 6.45 -3.89
CA PRO A 204 -11.68 6.70 -2.70
C PRO A 204 -11.72 5.50 -1.75
N ILE A 205 -11.73 4.28 -2.30
CA ILE A 205 -11.70 3.03 -1.53
C ILE A 205 -10.36 2.92 -0.81
N ARG A 206 -9.24 3.16 -1.50
CA ARG A 206 -7.89 3.13 -0.93
C ARG A 206 -7.69 4.20 0.15
N VAL A 207 -8.30 5.37 0.03
CA VAL A 207 -8.27 6.42 1.07
C VAL A 207 -9.05 5.97 2.31
N ALA A 208 -10.25 5.41 2.12
CA ALA A 208 -11.05 4.87 3.22
C ALA A 208 -10.31 3.74 3.96
N GLU A 209 -9.68 2.83 3.22
CA GLU A 209 -8.84 1.75 3.77
C GLU A 209 -7.69 2.29 4.62
N THR A 210 -6.95 3.28 4.11
CA THR A 210 -5.85 3.89 4.86
C THR A 210 -6.34 4.59 6.12
N LYS A 211 -7.51 5.26 6.04
CA LYS A 211 -8.10 5.91 7.21
C LYS A 211 -8.52 4.88 8.26
N GLU A 212 -9.15 3.78 7.86
CA GLU A 212 -9.47 2.68 8.77
C GLU A 212 -8.20 2.10 9.40
N GLN A 213 -7.12 1.92 8.63
CA GLN A 213 -5.82 1.47 9.16
C GLN A 213 -5.25 2.46 10.19
N ALA A 214 -5.14 3.74 9.83
CA ALA A 214 -4.63 4.79 10.69
C ALA A 214 -5.46 4.92 11.98
N THR A 215 -6.79 5.00 11.85
CA THR A 215 -7.69 5.06 13.03
C THR A 215 -7.60 3.82 13.90
N SER A 216 -7.41 2.62 13.33
CA SER A 216 -7.27 1.40 14.13
C SER A 216 -5.96 1.44 14.91
N GLU A 217 -4.85 1.81 14.28
CA GLU A 217 -3.53 1.90 14.91
C GLU A 217 -3.47 3.02 15.96
N ASP A 218 -4.07 4.18 15.67
CA ASP A 218 -4.26 5.28 16.61
C ASP A 218 -5.17 4.87 17.78
N TYR A 219 -6.24 4.10 17.54
CA TYR A 219 -7.14 3.59 18.57
C TYR A 219 -6.44 2.59 19.50
N TYR A 220 -5.65 1.66 18.97
CA TYR A 220 -4.83 0.76 19.79
C TYR A 220 -3.76 1.52 20.60
N ASN A 221 -3.30 2.66 20.11
CA ASN A 221 -2.39 3.55 20.86
C ASN A 221 -3.12 4.50 21.83
N ALA A 222 -4.42 4.80 21.60
CA ALA A 222 -5.21 5.76 22.38
C ALA A 222 -6.05 5.12 23.48
N ILE A 223 -6.24 3.80 23.51
CA ILE A 223 -6.77 3.09 24.68
C ILE A 223 -5.63 2.91 25.70
N SER A 224 -5.21 4.04 26.26
CA SER A 224 -4.92 4.17 27.67
C SER A 224 -5.94 5.17 28.23
N ASP A 225 -6.93 4.62 28.94
CA ASP A 225 -7.90 5.20 29.87
C ASP A 225 -8.62 6.54 29.59
N ALA A 226 -9.95 6.41 29.73
CA ALA A 226 -10.91 7.34 30.35
C ALA A 226 -11.96 8.00 29.42
N ASP A 227 -13.23 7.79 29.82
CA ASP A 227 -14.40 8.67 29.61
C ASP A 227 -15.36 8.43 28.44
N ALA A 228 -15.91 7.21 28.31
CA ALA A 228 -17.16 6.98 27.58
C ALA A 228 -18.27 6.25 28.38
N ASP A 229 -18.17 6.18 29.72
CA ASP A 229 -19.06 5.35 30.54
C ASP A 229 -20.33 6.05 31.07
N THR A 230 -20.64 7.28 30.65
CA THR A 230 -21.79 8.00 31.24
C THR A 230 -23.05 7.93 30.39
N LEU A 231 -24.14 7.54 31.06
CA LEU A 231 -25.53 7.49 30.54
C LEU A 231 -25.97 8.78 29.85
N LYS A 232 -25.41 9.92 30.26
CA LYS A 232 -25.67 11.25 29.69
C LYS A 232 -25.16 11.35 28.25
N GLY A 233 -23.97 10.79 27.97
CA GLY A 233 -23.40 10.74 26.61
C GLY A 233 -24.22 9.85 25.67
N ILE A 234 -24.76 8.75 26.19
CA ILE A 234 -25.62 7.83 25.42
C ILE A 234 -26.96 8.52 25.06
N LEU A 235 -27.58 9.22 26.01
CA LEU A 235 -28.86 9.94 25.78
C LEU A 235 -28.75 11.09 24.77
N GLU A 236 -27.59 11.74 24.68
CA GLU A 236 -27.32 12.78 23.68
C GLU A 236 -27.09 12.18 22.28
N LEU A 237 -26.44 11.02 22.21
CA LEU A 237 -26.27 10.23 20.98
C LEU A 237 -27.60 9.72 20.43
N GLU A 238 -28.49 9.22 21.28
CA GLU A 238 -29.81 8.70 20.91
C GLU A 238 -30.69 9.79 20.25
N LYS A 239 -30.75 10.98 20.85
CA LYS A 239 -31.50 12.14 20.31
C LYS A 239 -30.99 12.60 18.94
N LYS A 240 -29.69 12.41 18.70
CA LYS A 240 -29.02 12.78 17.45
C LYS A 240 -29.29 11.75 16.35
N MET A 241 -29.31 10.46 16.70
CA MET A 241 -29.55 9.35 15.76
C MET A 241 -31.03 9.23 15.36
N ALA A 242 -31.98 9.48 16.26
CA ALA A 242 -33.42 9.35 16.02
C ALA A 242 -33.99 10.29 14.93
N LYS A 243 -33.24 11.32 14.52
CA LYS A 243 -33.63 12.28 13.47
C LYS A 243 -32.99 12.00 12.10
N GLN A 244 -32.15 10.97 11.98
CA GLN A 244 -31.49 10.62 10.72
C GLN A 244 -32.28 9.53 9.97
N THR A 245 -32.56 9.76 8.70
CA THR A 245 -33.00 8.71 7.79
C THR A 245 -31.83 7.76 7.46
N PRO A 246 -32.03 6.43 7.50
CA PRO A 246 -30.96 5.49 7.18
C PRO A 246 -30.62 5.56 5.70
N GLU A 247 -29.35 5.83 5.41
CA GLU A 247 -28.79 5.69 4.07
C GLU A 247 -28.18 4.29 3.90
N VAL A 248 -28.42 3.69 2.74
CA VAL A 248 -27.76 2.44 2.34
C VAL A 248 -26.28 2.74 2.10
N ARG A 249 -25.43 2.36 3.06
CA ARG A 249 -23.97 2.40 2.91
C ARG A 249 -23.47 1.06 2.41
N GLN A 250 -22.94 1.05 1.19
CA GLN A 250 -22.23 -0.12 0.67
C GLN A 250 -20.87 -0.23 1.37
N ARG A 251 -20.73 -1.30 2.15
CA ARG A 251 -19.49 -1.74 2.79
C ARG A 251 -18.71 -2.60 1.79
N ILE A 252 -17.66 -2.05 1.21
CA ILE A 252 -16.72 -2.84 0.39
C ILE A 252 -15.58 -3.26 1.32
N ALA A 253 -15.46 -4.57 1.56
CA ALA A 253 -14.38 -5.14 2.33
C ALA A 253 -13.08 -5.13 1.51
N SER A 254 -12.02 -4.63 2.13
CA SER A 254 -10.71 -4.42 1.53
C SER A 254 -9.83 -5.68 1.52
N PHE A 255 -9.15 -5.88 0.40
CA PHE A 255 -8.30 -7.03 0.10
C PHE A 255 -6.84 -6.63 0.30
N ILE A 256 -6.18 -7.22 1.30
CA ILE A 256 -4.71 -7.18 1.43
C ILE A 256 -4.16 -8.38 0.66
N GLU A 257 -3.30 -8.08 -0.32
CA GLU A 257 -2.62 -9.04 -1.16
C GLU A 257 -1.85 -10.07 -0.31
N ARG A 258 -2.15 -11.34 -0.51
CA ARG A 258 -1.50 -12.47 0.15
C ARG A 258 -1.07 -13.41 -0.96
N GLY A 259 0.23 -13.58 -1.14
CA GLY A 259 0.82 -14.42 -2.17
C GLY A 259 0.23 -15.84 -2.21
N ALA A 260 0.58 -16.60 -3.26
CA ALA A 260 0.02 -17.92 -3.63
C ALA A 260 -0.06 -19.00 -2.51
N ILE A 261 0.51 -18.73 -1.32
CA ILE A 261 0.47 -19.56 -0.11
C ILE A 261 -0.96 -19.70 0.44
N SER A 262 -1.79 -18.65 0.44
CA SER A 262 -3.16 -18.73 1.01
C SER A 262 -4.02 -19.79 0.29
N SER A 263 -3.98 -19.82 -1.05
CA SER A 263 -4.71 -20.83 -1.83
C SER A 263 -4.24 -22.26 -1.56
N LYS A 264 -2.93 -22.46 -1.28
CA LYS A 264 -2.37 -23.78 -0.93
C LYS A 264 -2.79 -24.20 0.48
N VAL A 265 -2.79 -23.26 1.44
CA VAL A 265 -3.20 -23.50 2.84
C VAL A 265 -4.67 -23.90 2.95
N LYS A 266 -5.55 -23.29 2.16
CA LYS A 266 -6.98 -23.65 2.13
C LYS A 266 -7.21 -25.09 1.65
N LYS A 267 -6.43 -25.52 0.66
CA LYS A 267 -6.46 -26.91 0.17
C LYS A 267 -5.91 -27.90 1.20
N LEU A 268 -4.77 -27.59 1.83
CA LEU A 268 -4.13 -28.43 2.84
C LEU A 268 -5.03 -28.72 4.05
N THR A 269 -5.83 -27.74 4.45
CA THR A 269 -6.78 -27.85 5.57
C THR A 269 -8.13 -28.43 5.15
N GLY A 270 -8.28 -28.87 3.90
CA GLY A 270 -9.54 -29.40 3.37
C GLY A 270 -10.69 -28.38 3.40
N TYR A 271 -10.37 -27.09 3.34
CA TYR A 271 -11.32 -25.96 3.45
C TYR A 271 -12.12 -25.93 4.76
N LYS A 272 -11.56 -26.48 5.84
CA LYS A 272 -12.15 -26.45 7.19
C LYS A 272 -11.78 -25.19 7.97
N CYS A 273 -12.71 -24.74 8.80
CA CYS A 273 -12.41 -23.83 9.90
C CYS A 273 -11.79 -24.61 11.06
N LEU A 274 -10.54 -24.31 11.38
CA LEU A 274 -9.80 -24.99 12.45
C LEU A 274 -10.36 -24.67 13.85
N ILE A 275 -10.97 -23.50 14.03
CA ILE A 275 -11.65 -23.15 15.28
C ILE A 275 -12.93 -23.98 15.46
N CYS A 276 -13.82 -24.02 14.46
CA CYS A 276 -15.02 -24.86 14.51
C CYS A 276 -14.68 -26.34 14.71
N ASP A 277 -13.64 -26.84 14.01
CA ASP A 277 -13.17 -28.22 14.14
C ASP A 277 -12.69 -28.50 15.58
N SER A 278 -11.90 -27.59 16.18
CA SER A 278 -11.48 -27.67 17.58
C SER A 278 -12.65 -27.54 18.58
N LEU A 279 -13.71 -26.81 18.24
CA LEU A 279 -14.94 -26.69 19.03
C LEU A 279 -15.90 -27.87 18.81
N LYS A 280 -15.57 -28.83 17.94
CA LYS A 280 -16.43 -29.95 17.52
C LYS A 280 -17.75 -29.53 16.88
N GLU A 281 -17.74 -28.37 16.24
CA GLU A 281 -18.84 -27.85 15.44
C GLU A 281 -18.64 -28.21 13.96
N ASN A 282 -19.63 -27.90 13.13
CA ASN A 282 -19.48 -28.05 11.69
C ASN A 282 -18.36 -27.11 11.16
N PRO A 283 -17.24 -27.63 10.63
CA PRO A 283 -16.12 -26.80 10.20
C PRO A 283 -16.29 -26.23 8.78
N TYR A 284 -17.36 -26.61 8.08
CA TYR A 284 -17.61 -26.22 6.70
C TYR A 284 -18.63 -25.08 6.62
N SER A 285 -18.28 -24.07 5.83
CA SER A 285 -19.21 -22.98 5.48
C SER A 285 -20.05 -23.37 4.25
N PHE A 286 -20.40 -22.40 3.40
CA PHE A 286 -21.11 -22.64 2.15
C PHE A 286 -20.15 -23.11 1.03
N LYS A 287 -20.70 -23.85 0.05
CA LYS A 287 -19.97 -24.25 -1.16
C LYS A 287 -19.96 -23.13 -2.18
N LYS A 288 -18.80 -22.90 -2.79
CA LYS A 288 -18.60 -22.00 -3.94
C LYS A 288 -19.04 -22.70 -5.24
N PRO A 289 -19.21 -21.95 -6.35
CA PRO A 289 -19.56 -22.52 -7.66
C PRO A 289 -18.56 -23.57 -8.16
N ASN A 290 -17.30 -23.50 -7.74
CA ASN A 290 -16.26 -24.47 -8.10
C ASN A 290 -16.30 -25.75 -7.24
N GLY A 291 -17.27 -25.91 -6.34
CA GLY A 291 -17.45 -27.08 -5.47
C GLY A 291 -16.72 -27.02 -4.13
N ASP A 292 -15.72 -26.16 -3.97
CA ASP A 292 -14.97 -26.00 -2.71
C ASP A 292 -15.76 -25.22 -1.66
N PHE A 293 -15.51 -25.46 -0.37
CA PHE A 293 -16.07 -24.65 0.71
C PHE A 293 -15.37 -23.30 0.85
N TYR A 294 -16.14 -22.26 1.18
CA TYR A 294 -15.61 -20.94 1.48
C TYR A 294 -14.88 -20.95 2.84
N ILE A 295 -13.65 -20.42 2.84
CA ILE A 295 -12.82 -20.32 4.04
C ILE A 295 -11.83 -19.16 3.88
N GLU A 296 -11.47 -18.53 4.99
CA GLU A 296 -10.53 -17.42 5.05
C GLU A 296 -9.23 -17.87 5.72
N THR A 297 -8.11 -17.30 5.30
CA THR A 297 -6.83 -17.51 5.98
C THR A 297 -6.61 -16.33 6.92
N HIS A 298 -6.15 -16.57 8.13
CA HIS A 298 -5.85 -15.54 9.13
C HIS A 298 -4.43 -15.73 9.65
N HIS A 299 -3.70 -14.62 9.83
CA HIS A 299 -2.41 -14.63 10.51
C HIS A 299 -2.67 -14.57 12.01
N VAL A 300 -2.25 -15.59 12.75
CA VAL A 300 -2.49 -15.69 14.20
C VAL A 300 -1.75 -14.60 14.96
N GLU A 301 -0.48 -14.43 14.65
CA GLU A 301 0.30 -13.26 15.04
C GLU A 301 0.10 -12.17 13.97
N GLN A 302 -0.25 -10.97 14.39
CA GLN A 302 -0.51 -9.87 13.46
C GLN A 302 0.75 -9.56 12.65
N VAL A 303 0.59 -9.35 11.35
CA VAL A 303 1.70 -9.00 10.45
C VAL A 303 2.34 -7.65 10.85
N SER A 304 1.58 -6.79 11.52
CA SER A 304 2.04 -5.52 12.08
C SER A 304 3.14 -5.66 13.14
N THR A 305 3.33 -6.84 13.75
CA THR A 305 4.43 -7.04 14.71
C THR A 305 5.81 -7.08 14.05
N LEU A 306 5.88 -7.22 12.71
CA LEU A 306 7.10 -7.31 11.90
C LEU A 306 8.10 -8.41 12.36
N ASN A 307 7.65 -9.35 13.18
CA ASN A 307 8.49 -10.42 13.68
C ASN A 307 8.86 -11.41 12.57
N LYS A 308 10.09 -11.93 12.62
CA LYS A 308 10.58 -12.90 11.63
C LYS A 308 9.74 -14.19 11.70
N GLY A 309 9.02 -14.50 10.62
CA GLY A 309 8.20 -15.71 10.50
C GLY A 309 6.68 -15.49 10.53
N VAL A 310 6.19 -14.26 10.72
CA VAL A 310 4.75 -13.95 10.76
C VAL A 310 4.03 -14.12 9.42
N LEU A 311 4.77 -14.09 8.30
CA LEU A 311 4.23 -14.40 6.96
C LEU A 311 4.29 -15.90 6.61
N GLY A 312 4.88 -16.72 7.49
CA GLY A 312 5.06 -18.16 7.27
C GLY A 312 3.79 -18.95 7.52
N ILE A 313 3.69 -20.14 6.90
CA ILE A 313 2.55 -21.06 7.08
C ILE A 313 2.31 -21.43 8.56
N ASN A 314 3.37 -21.44 9.37
CA ASN A 314 3.33 -21.70 10.81
C ASN A 314 2.74 -20.53 11.63
N ASN A 315 2.27 -19.48 10.96
CA ASN A 315 1.49 -18.39 11.53
C ASN A 315 0.11 -18.26 10.89
N LEU A 316 -0.29 -19.21 10.03
CA LEU A 316 -1.57 -19.19 9.35
C LEU A 316 -2.52 -20.21 9.96
N ILE A 317 -3.78 -19.82 10.10
CA ILE A 317 -4.91 -20.70 10.35
C ILE A 317 -5.99 -20.46 9.30
N THR A 318 -6.82 -21.46 9.06
CA THR A 318 -8.04 -21.29 8.26
C THR A 318 -9.26 -21.19 9.15
N VAL A 319 -10.08 -20.17 8.90
CA VAL A 319 -11.22 -19.80 9.74
C VAL A 319 -12.42 -19.45 8.88
N CYS A 320 -13.62 -19.72 9.39
CA CYS A 320 -14.86 -19.26 8.76
C CYS A 320 -15.02 -17.75 8.96
N ALA A 321 -15.90 -17.11 8.20
CA ALA A 321 -16.11 -15.66 8.29
C ALA A 321 -16.43 -15.17 9.71
N ASN A 322 -17.21 -15.95 10.48
CA ASN A 322 -17.58 -15.61 11.85
C ASN A 322 -16.35 -15.60 12.76
N HIS A 323 -15.60 -16.70 12.80
CA HIS A 323 -14.39 -16.80 13.62
C HIS A 323 -13.29 -15.86 13.13
N HIS A 324 -13.20 -15.57 11.84
CA HIS A 324 -12.25 -14.58 11.32
C HIS A 324 -12.55 -13.18 11.88
N ARG A 325 -13.82 -12.77 11.88
CA ARG A 325 -14.23 -11.50 12.50
C ARG A 325 -14.07 -11.53 14.01
N GLN A 326 -14.38 -12.65 14.65
CA GLN A 326 -14.20 -12.81 16.09
C GLN A 326 -12.74 -12.67 16.52
N LEU A 327 -11.80 -13.18 15.73
CA LEU A 327 -10.37 -13.01 15.97
C LEU A 327 -9.89 -11.55 15.86
N HIS A 328 -10.59 -10.72 15.10
CA HIS A 328 -10.26 -9.29 14.94
C HIS A 328 -10.97 -8.40 15.96
N TYR A 329 -12.21 -8.71 16.31
CA TYR A 329 -13.09 -7.78 17.04
C TYR A 329 -13.79 -8.38 18.27
N GLY A 330 -13.75 -9.70 18.43
CA GLY A 330 -14.43 -10.40 19.52
C GLY A 330 -13.55 -10.59 20.75
N ASP A 331 -14.11 -11.21 21.78
CA ASP A 331 -13.35 -11.67 22.95
C ASP A 331 -12.50 -12.89 22.58
N SER A 332 -11.41 -12.62 21.86
CA SER A 332 -10.45 -13.62 21.45
C SER A 332 -9.04 -13.18 21.83
N LEU A 333 -8.37 -13.99 22.64
CA LEU A 333 -7.00 -13.75 23.05
C LEU A 333 -6.13 -14.96 22.67
N LEU A 334 -5.03 -14.70 21.96
CA LEU A 334 -3.97 -15.69 21.82
C LEU A 334 -3.24 -15.80 23.17
N VAL A 335 -3.46 -16.92 23.87
CA VAL A 335 -2.90 -17.18 25.21
C VAL A 335 -1.48 -17.72 25.09
N GLU A 336 -1.24 -18.57 24.10
CA GLU A 336 0.04 -19.26 23.95
C GLU A 336 0.27 -19.62 22.49
N ARG A 337 1.52 -19.48 22.04
CA ARG A 337 1.99 -19.96 20.74
C ARG A 337 3.19 -20.84 20.92
N THR A 338 3.13 -22.04 20.38
CA THR A 338 4.28 -22.94 20.25
C THR A 338 4.59 -23.16 18.78
N ALA A 339 5.71 -23.82 18.47
CA ALA A 339 6.03 -24.21 17.10
C ALA A 339 4.99 -25.16 16.47
N THR A 340 4.13 -25.79 17.28
CA THR A 340 3.23 -26.86 16.86
C THR A 340 1.76 -26.58 17.14
N SER A 341 1.42 -25.53 17.88
CA SER A 341 0.03 -25.22 18.21
C SER A 341 -0.19 -23.78 18.65
N PHE A 342 -1.42 -23.33 18.52
CA PHE A 342 -1.95 -22.07 19.02
C PHE A 342 -3.00 -22.35 20.09
N LYS A 343 -2.94 -21.63 21.19
CA LYS A 343 -3.93 -21.69 22.25
C LYS A 343 -4.68 -20.37 22.29
N PHE A 344 -5.97 -20.42 22.01
CA PHE A 344 -6.83 -19.25 22.07
C PHE A 344 -7.77 -19.36 23.26
N LYS A 345 -8.10 -18.22 23.85
CA LYS A 345 -9.29 -18.05 24.68
C LYS A 345 -10.29 -17.29 23.84
N ILE A 346 -11.40 -17.93 23.46
CA ILE A 346 -12.47 -17.37 22.64
C ILE A 346 -13.77 -17.47 23.42
N ASP A 347 -14.43 -16.35 23.69
CA ASP A 347 -15.66 -16.25 24.50
C ASP A 347 -15.54 -17.02 25.82
N GLY A 348 -14.42 -16.82 26.53
CA GLY A 348 -14.12 -17.52 27.78
C GLY A 348 -13.71 -19.00 27.65
N LYS A 349 -13.86 -19.64 26.48
CA LYS A 349 -13.45 -21.03 26.25
C LYS A 349 -12.00 -21.10 25.78
N THR A 350 -11.22 -21.97 26.39
CA THR A 350 -9.85 -22.24 25.93
C THR A 350 -9.87 -23.33 24.88
N ILE A 351 -9.39 -23.02 23.68
CA ILE A 351 -9.23 -23.95 22.58
C ILE A 351 -7.77 -24.06 22.18
N LYS A 352 -7.40 -25.25 21.70
CA LYS A 352 -6.08 -25.52 21.12
C LYS A 352 -6.28 -25.87 19.65
N ILE A 353 -5.46 -25.26 18.80
CA ILE A 353 -5.43 -25.48 17.36
C ILE A 353 -4.02 -25.90 17.00
N ASP A 354 -3.87 -27.02 16.31
CA ASP A 354 -2.54 -27.44 15.85
C ASP A 354 -2.09 -26.56 14.68
N ALA A 355 -0.80 -26.21 14.68
CA ALA A 355 -0.21 -25.45 13.59
C ALA A 355 -0.19 -26.31 12.31
N ILE A 356 -0.40 -25.65 11.16
CA ILE A 356 -0.43 -26.32 9.86
C ILE A 356 0.96 -26.87 9.54
N LYS A 357 1.08 -28.20 9.50
CA LYS A 357 2.34 -28.88 9.16
C LYS A 357 2.44 -29.09 7.64
N ILE A 358 3.62 -28.85 7.10
CA ILE A 358 3.98 -29.30 5.75
C ILE A 358 4.53 -30.73 5.89
N PRO A 359 4.06 -31.70 5.08
CA PRO A 359 4.63 -33.05 5.02
C PRO A 359 6.12 -33.08 4.65
#